data_AF-A0AAP1RAV4-F1
#
_entry.id   AF-A0AAP1RAV4-F1
#
_cell.length_a   1.000
_cell.length_b   1.000
_cell.length_c   1.000
_cell.angle_alpha   90.00
_cell.angle_beta   90.00
_cell.angle_gamma   90.00
#
_symmetry.space_group_name_H-M   'P 1'
#
loop_
_entity.id
_entity.type
_entity.pdbx_description
1 polymer ?
#
loop_
_entity_poly.entity_id
_entity_poly.type
_entity_poly.pdbx_seq_one_letter_code
_entity_poly.pdbx_strand_id
1 'polypeptide(L)'
;MPVVPTVSGRQVQSRGVQSAGLQTFSQPGIGDAFVRAGTEAIDVLGQAKQRANIALAQEASLNLSQISSDLLNNPETGLLNLKGKNAIGKGHEYTQQFDAQVEQLAMSLPDEQARNAFMQQAQQQRNQFTTQARRHEIAQ
;
A
#
# COMPACT_ATOMS: atom_id res chain seq x y z
N MET A 1 -53.44 38.18 8.17
CA MET A 1 -52.02 38.01 8.56
C MET A 1 -51.87 36.66 9.25
N PRO A 2 -50.88 35.84 8.86
CA PRO A 2 -49.59 35.84 9.57
C PRO A 2 -48.36 35.76 8.66
N VAL A 3 -47.21 35.92 9.31
CA VAL A 3 -45.88 36.35 8.86
C VAL A 3 -45.01 35.22 8.28
N VAL A 4 -44.07 35.61 7.42
CA VAL A 4 -43.03 34.80 6.76
C VAL A 4 -41.91 34.41 7.76
N PRO A 5 -41.34 33.19 7.69
CA PRO A 5 -39.97 32.97 8.11
C PRO A 5 -39.05 32.96 6.89
N THR A 6 -38.34 34.05 6.69
CA THR A 6 -37.15 34.14 5.86
C THR A 6 -36.15 33.08 6.33
N VAL A 7 -35.68 32.24 5.40
CA VAL A 7 -34.55 31.34 5.64
C VAL A 7 -33.25 32.15 5.68
N SER A 8 -33.02 32.84 6.79
CA SER A 8 -31.66 33.21 7.22
C SER A 8 -31.06 32.02 7.92
N GLY A 9 -30.00 31.43 7.36
CA GLY A 9 -29.11 30.58 8.15
C GLY A 9 -28.59 29.34 7.44
N ARG A 10 -27.57 29.52 6.61
CA ARG A 10 -26.35 28.75 6.83
C ARG A 10 -25.18 29.62 6.43
N GLN A 11 -24.66 30.38 7.41
CA GLN A 11 -23.24 30.71 7.37
C GLN A 11 -22.51 29.37 7.23
N VAL A 12 -21.84 29.17 6.11
CA VAL A 12 -20.72 28.24 6.04
C VAL A 12 -19.62 28.85 6.88
N GLN A 13 -19.74 28.66 8.20
CA GLN A 13 -18.60 28.76 9.08
C GLN A 13 -17.69 27.62 8.62
N SER A 14 -16.69 27.95 7.79
CA SER A 14 -15.55 27.08 7.51
C SER A 14 -14.76 26.97 8.81
N ARG A 15 -15.36 26.27 9.77
CA ARG A 15 -14.70 25.83 10.98
C ARG A 15 -13.84 24.69 10.48
N GLY A 16 -12.58 25.02 10.19
CA GLY A 16 -11.58 24.05 9.79
C GLY A 16 -11.70 22.85 10.71
N VAL A 17 -12.11 21.72 10.14
CA VAL A 17 -12.11 20.45 10.83
C VAL A 17 -10.64 20.13 11.10
N GLN A 18 -10.19 20.52 12.28
CA GLN A 18 -8.99 19.98 12.89
C GLN A 18 -9.29 18.51 13.15
N SER A 19 -9.04 17.69 12.13
CA SER A 19 -8.88 16.25 12.32
C SER A 19 -7.57 16.07 13.09
N ALA A 20 -7.70 16.06 14.42
CA ALA A 20 -6.74 15.45 15.31
C ALA A 20 -6.61 13.98 14.88
N GLY A 21 -5.50 13.65 14.24
CA GLY A 21 -5.26 12.28 13.75
C GLY A 21 -4.38 12.15 12.51
N LEU A 22 -3.62 13.17 12.10
CA LEU A 22 -2.40 12.92 11.32
C LEU A 22 -1.24 12.81 12.30
N GLN A 23 -0.88 11.58 12.68
CA GLN A 23 0.47 11.30 13.14
C GLN A 23 1.39 11.43 11.92
N THR A 24 1.66 12.69 11.56
CA THR A 24 2.73 13.03 10.62
C THR A 24 4.02 12.53 11.26
N PHE A 25 4.62 11.55 10.62
CA PHE A 25 5.95 11.06 10.94
C PHE A 25 6.88 12.26 10.97
N SER A 26 7.56 12.47 12.10
CA SER A 26 8.48 13.58 12.42
C SER A 26 8.99 14.34 11.20
N GLN A 27 8.39 15.50 10.95
CA GLN A 27 8.91 16.49 10.01
C GLN A 27 9.90 17.38 10.79
N PRO A 28 11.23 17.26 10.59
CA PRO A 28 12.14 18.29 11.05
C PRO A 28 11.86 19.56 10.23
N GLY A 29 11.77 20.69 10.93
CA GLY A 29 11.23 21.95 10.45
C GLY A 29 11.86 22.47 9.16
N ILE A 30 11.00 22.65 8.13
CA ILE A 30 11.30 23.44 6.93
C ILE A 30 11.11 24.92 7.29
N GLY A 31 11.99 25.45 8.14
CA GLY A 31 11.89 26.83 8.63
C GLY A 31 13.21 27.60 8.74
N ASP A 32 14.35 26.90 8.90
CA ASP A 32 15.63 27.56 9.22
C ASP A 32 16.85 26.98 8.46
N ALA A 33 16.64 26.04 7.54
CA ALA A 33 17.76 25.27 6.96
C ALA A 33 18.41 25.94 5.73
N PHE A 34 17.82 26.97 5.14
CA PHE A 34 18.30 27.54 3.86
C PHE A 34 19.63 28.34 3.96
N VAL A 35 20.18 28.52 5.17
CA VAL A 35 21.35 29.40 5.41
C VAL A 35 22.69 28.64 5.37
N ARG A 36 22.73 27.32 5.19
CA ARG A 36 24.00 26.55 5.21
C ARG A 36 24.22 25.73 3.94
N ALA A 37 24.15 26.40 2.79
CA ALA A 37 24.47 25.89 1.45
C ALA A 37 25.90 25.33 1.23
N GLY A 38 26.70 25.14 2.30
CA GLY A 38 28.01 24.47 2.26
C GLY A 38 28.05 23.06 2.88
N THR A 39 27.03 22.65 3.65
CA THR A 39 27.01 21.32 4.32
C THR A 39 25.83 20.44 3.88
N GLU A 40 24.84 20.98 3.19
CA GLU A 40 23.59 20.29 2.84
C GLU A 40 23.66 19.34 1.64
N ALA A 41 24.74 19.33 0.86
CA ALA A 41 24.85 18.42 -0.29
C ALA A 41 24.88 16.92 0.11
N ILE A 42 25.28 16.62 1.35
CA ILE A 42 25.38 15.24 1.85
C ILE A 42 24.03 14.75 2.42
N ASP A 43 23.26 15.61 3.08
CA ASP A 43 21.99 15.25 3.73
C ASP A 43 20.82 15.11 2.74
N VAL A 44 20.74 15.97 1.72
CA VAL A 44 19.67 15.89 0.69
C VAL A 44 19.77 14.62 -0.15
N LEU A 45 20.97 14.08 -0.38
CA LEU A 45 21.14 12.82 -1.09
C LEU A 45 20.64 11.64 -0.25
N GLY A 46 20.90 11.65 1.07
CA GLY A 46 20.39 10.65 2.00
C GLY A 46 18.85 10.66 2.07
N GLN A 47 18.25 11.85 2.19
CA GLN A 47 16.80 11.99 2.23
C GLN A 47 16.13 11.69 0.87
N ALA A 48 16.73 12.11 -0.24
CA ALA A 48 16.22 11.79 -1.58
C ALA A 48 16.28 10.29 -1.86
N LYS A 49 17.37 9.60 -1.48
CA LYS A 49 17.47 8.15 -1.56
C LYS A 49 16.43 7.47 -0.67
N GLN A 50 16.23 7.92 0.56
CA GLN A 50 15.23 7.34 1.46
C GLN A 50 13.81 7.49 0.90
N ARG A 51 13.46 8.64 0.31
CA ARG A 51 12.16 8.84 -0.35
C ARG A 51 12.02 7.98 -1.60
N ALA A 52 13.07 7.87 -2.42
CA ALA A 52 13.08 7.01 -3.60
C ALA A 52 12.90 5.54 -3.21
N ASN A 53 13.55 5.08 -2.13
CA ASN A 53 13.41 3.72 -1.60
C ASN A 53 11.99 3.42 -1.14
N ILE A 54 11.36 4.35 -0.42
CA ILE A 54 9.96 4.21 0.01
C ILE A 54 9.04 4.15 -1.20
N ALA A 55 9.27 4.99 -2.21
CA ALA A 55 8.49 4.99 -3.44
C ALA A 55 8.64 3.67 -4.21
N LEU A 56 9.87 3.17 -4.38
CA LEU A 56 10.14 1.89 -5.04
C LEU A 56 9.52 0.70 -4.30
N ALA A 57 9.62 0.68 -2.96
CA ALA A 57 8.98 -0.37 -2.15
C ALA A 57 7.45 -0.31 -2.22
N GLN A 58 6.87 0.90 -2.27
CA GLN A 58 5.43 1.08 -2.48
C GLN A 58 5.02 0.61 -3.88
N GLU A 59 5.76 0.98 -4.91
CA GLU A 59 5.48 0.58 -6.29
C GLU A 59 5.58 -0.95 -6.45
N ALA A 60 6.63 -1.57 -5.90
CA ALA A 60 6.75 -3.02 -5.86
C ALA A 60 5.57 -3.67 -5.13
N SER A 61 5.12 -3.08 -4.02
CA SER A 61 3.94 -3.56 -3.28
C SER A 61 2.63 -3.41 -4.04
N LEU A 62 2.47 -2.33 -4.82
CA LEU A 62 1.31 -2.12 -5.69
C LEU A 62 1.32 -3.14 -6.84
N ASN A 63 2.48 -3.38 -7.45
CA ASN A 63 2.66 -4.35 -8.51
C ASN A 63 2.36 -5.78 -8.00
N LEU A 64 2.87 -6.11 -6.82
CA LEU A 64 2.55 -7.37 -6.12
C LEU A 64 1.05 -7.52 -5.87
N SER A 65 0.37 -6.45 -5.45
CA SER A 65 -1.07 -6.45 -5.22
C SER A 65 -1.86 -6.68 -6.52
N GLN A 66 -1.41 -6.10 -7.64
CA GLN A 66 -2.01 -6.36 -8.95
C GLN A 66 -1.82 -7.81 -9.37
N ILE A 67 -0.61 -8.35 -9.26
CA ILE A 67 -0.30 -9.76 -9.55
C ILE A 67 -1.14 -10.69 -8.68
N SER A 68 -1.23 -10.40 -7.37
CA SER A 68 -2.07 -11.11 -6.41
C SER A 68 -3.54 -11.12 -6.83
N SER A 69 -4.05 -9.94 -7.20
CA SER A 69 -5.43 -9.79 -7.65
C SER A 69 -5.69 -10.56 -8.94
N ASP A 70 -4.74 -10.58 -9.88
CA ASP A 70 -4.81 -11.38 -11.11
C ASP A 70 -4.80 -12.87 -10.77
N LEU A 71 -3.84 -13.34 -9.99
CA LEU A 71 -3.75 -14.73 -9.54
C LEU A 71 -5.02 -15.24 -8.84
N LEU A 72 -5.79 -14.36 -8.18
CA LEU A 72 -7.08 -14.72 -7.58
C LEU A 72 -8.26 -14.59 -8.54
N ASN A 73 -8.40 -13.43 -9.19
CA ASN A 73 -9.62 -13.02 -9.90
C ASN A 73 -9.55 -13.19 -11.42
N ASN A 74 -8.43 -13.64 -11.98
CA ASN A 74 -8.28 -13.82 -13.41
C ASN A 74 -9.35 -14.81 -13.93
N PRO A 75 -10.13 -14.45 -14.96
CA PRO A 75 -11.22 -15.27 -15.46
C PRO A 75 -10.76 -16.57 -16.14
N GLU A 76 -9.50 -16.68 -16.54
CA GLU A 76 -8.96 -17.88 -17.19
C GLU A 76 -8.19 -18.75 -16.20
N THR A 77 -7.28 -18.12 -15.46
CA THR A 77 -6.32 -18.83 -14.59
C THR A 77 -6.43 -18.44 -13.12
N GLY A 78 -7.42 -17.66 -12.72
CA GLY A 78 -7.56 -17.20 -11.34
C GLY A 78 -8.00 -18.32 -10.39
N LEU A 79 -7.42 -18.34 -9.20
CA LEU A 79 -7.73 -19.34 -8.18
C LEU A 79 -9.23 -19.35 -7.82
N LEU A 80 -9.88 -18.18 -7.78
CA LEU A 80 -11.30 -18.09 -7.46
C LEU A 80 -12.21 -18.66 -8.56
N ASN A 81 -11.69 -18.79 -9.78
CA ASN A 81 -12.42 -19.43 -10.87
C ASN A 81 -12.35 -20.97 -10.81
N LEU A 82 -11.37 -21.53 -10.10
CA LEU A 82 -11.26 -22.96 -9.88
C LEU A 82 -12.39 -23.44 -8.95
N LYS A 83 -12.99 -24.60 -9.25
CA LYS A 83 -14.11 -25.17 -8.49
C LYS A 83 -13.95 -26.67 -8.21
N GLY A 84 -14.56 -27.13 -7.12
CA GLY A 84 -14.53 -28.53 -6.68
C GLY A 84 -13.10 -29.07 -6.52
N LYS A 85 -12.85 -30.28 -7.03
CA LYS A 85 -11.53 -30.95 -6.94
C LYS A 85 -10.36 -30.14 -7.52
N ASN A 86 -10.62 -29.25 -8.47
CA ASN A 86 -9.58 -28.42 -9.08
C ASN A 86 -9.19 -27.21 -8.21
N ALA A 87 -10.01 -26.84 -7.23
CA ALA A 87 -9.68 -25.77 -6.28
C ALA A 87 -8.85 -26.29 -5.10
N ILE A 88 -9.12 -27.52 -4.65
CA ILE A 88 -8.46 -28.13 -3.48
C ILE A 88 -6.97 -28.36 -3.75
N GLY A 89 -6.11 -27.81 -2.89
CA GLY A 89 -4.65 -27.91 -2.99
C GLY A 89 -4.02 -26.85 -3.90
N LYS A 90 -4.82 -26.18 -4.74
CA LYS A 90 -4.33 -25.09 -5.60
C LYS A 90 -4.03 -23.82 -4.82
N GLY A 91 -4.62 -23.63 -3.63
CA GLY A 91 -4.24 -22.53 -2.74
C GLY A 91 -2.74 -22.49 -2.46
N HIS A 92 -2.12 -23.66 -2.28
CA HIS A 92 -0.70 -23.76 -2.04
C HIS A 92 0.15 -23.44 -3.28
N GLU A 93 -0.19 -23.98 -4.45
CA GLU A 93 0.50 -23.69 -5.72
C GLU A 93 0.51 -22.19 -6.03
N TYR A 94 -0.65 -21.54 -5.92
CA TYR A 94 -0.77 -20.12 -6.20
C TYR A 94 -0.06 -19.26 -5.15
N THR A 95 -0.03 -19.70 -3.89
CA THR A 95 0.76 -19.04 -2.85
C THR A 95 2.26 -19.13 -3.17
N GLN A 96 2.75 -20.27 -3.70
CA GLN A 96 4.14 -20.38 -4.14
C GLN A 96 4.44 -19.47 -5.33
N GLN A 97 3.52 -19.34 -6.30
CA GLN A 97 3.67 -18.40 -7.41
C GLN A 97 3.73 -16.95 -6.90
N PHE A 98 2.87 -16.60 -5.96
CA PHE A 98 2.91 -15.31 -5.28
C PHE A 98 4.27 -15.08 -4.62
N ASP A 99 4.78 -16.05 -3.84
CA ASP A 99 6.07 -15.96 -3.15
C ASP A 99 7.23 -15.77 -4.14
N ALA A 100 7.22 -16.49 -5.27
CA ALA A 100 8.21 -16.31 -6.34
C ALA A 100 8.19 -14.89 -6.92
N GLN A 101 7.01 -14.31 -7.13
CA GLN A 101 6.85 -12.94 -7.63
C GLN A 101 7.35 -11.91 -6.59
N VAL A 102 7.11 -12.16 -5.30
CA VAL A 102 7.68 -11.36 -4.21
C VAL A 102 9.20 -11.39 -4.27
N GLU A 103 9.81 -12.57 -4.40
CA GLU A 103 11.27 -12.67 -4.48
C GLU A 103 11.84 -11.93 -5.70
N GLN A 104 11.20 -12.02 -6.86
CA GLN A 104 11.62 -11.29 -8.06
C GLN A 104 11.54 -9.77 -7.87
N LEU A 105 10.43 -9.28 -7.33
CA LEU A 105 10.27 -7.85 -7.00
C LEU A 105 11.29 -7.41 -5.94
N ALA A 106 11.54 -8.24 -4.94
CA ALA A 106 12.54 -7.99 -3.90
C ALA A 106 13.97 -7.96 -4.46
N MET A 107 14.29 -8.79 -5.45
CA MET A 107 15.57 -8.76 -6.17
C MET A 107 15.72 -7.54 -7.08
N SER A 108 14.61 -7.01 -7.61
CA SER A 108 14.61 -5.79 -8.44
C SER A 108 14.86 -4.52 -7.63
N LEU A 109 14.67 -4.57 -6.30
CA LEU A 109 14.90 -3.43 -5.40
C LEU A 109 16.40 -3.29 -5.11
N PRO A 110 17.04 -2.17 -5.47
CA PRO A 110 18.47 -1.97 -5.28
C PRO A 110 18.87 -1.72 -3.82
N ASP A 111 17.93 -1.28 -2.99
CA ASP A 111 18.16 -0.89 -1.60
C ASP A 111 17.62 -1.92 -0.62
N GLU A 112 18.45 -2.34 0.34
CA GLU A 112 18.08 -3.33 1.36
C GLU A 112 16.95 -2.83 2.28
N GLN A 113 16.93 -1.52 2.58
CA GLN A 113 15.85 -0.90 3.36
C GLN A 113 14.51 -0.92 2.61
N ALA A 114 14.53 -0.63 1.31
CA ALA A 114 13.34 -0.72 0.45
C ALA A 114 12.86 -2.17 0.37
N ARG A 115 13.79 -3.12 0.19
CA ARG A 115 13.51 -4.55 0.18
C ARG A 115 12.88 -5.02 1.48
N ASN A 116 13.41 -4.64 2.63
CA ASN A 116 12.85 -5.02 3.93
C ASN A 116 11.45 -4.43 4.17
N ALA A 117 11.21 -3.18 3.76
CA ALA A 117 9.89 -2.56 3.83
C ALA A 117 8.89 -3.29 2.90
N PHE A 118 9.30 -3.56 1.67
CA PHE A 118 8.52 -4.32 0.69
C PHE A 118 8.22 -5.74 1.21
N MET A 119 9.20 -6.47 1.73
CA MET A 119 9.01 -7.83 2.26
C MET A 119 7.99 -7.88 3.41
N GLN A 120 7.99 -6.88 4.30
CA GLN A 120 6.98 -6.77 5.35
C GLN A 120 5.57 -6.55 4.77
N GLN A 121 5.45 -5.73 3.73
CA GLN A 121 4.19 -5.48 3.06
C GLN A 121 3.71 -6.71 2.24
N ALA A 122 4.65 -7.38 1.58
CA ALA A 122 4.42 -8.61 0.83
C ALA A 122 3.91 -9.73 1.74
N GLN A 123 4.45 -9.89 2.96
CA GLN A 123 3.94 -10.87 3.93
C GLN A 123 2.50 -10.58 4.36
N GLN A 124 2.13 -9.32 4.54
CA GLN A 124 0.73 -8.97 4.86
C GLN A 124 -0.19 -9.34 3.69
N GLN A 125 0.21 -9.02 2.46
CA GLN A 125 -0.55 -9.39 1.26
C GLN A 125 -0.64 -10.91 1.09
N ARG A 126 0.45 -11.63 1.32
CA ARG A 126 0.52 -13.10 1.31
C ARG A 126 -0.48 -13.72 2.27
N ASN A 127 -0.55 -13.19 3.49
CA ASN A 127 -1.49 -13.68 4.49
C ASN A 127 -2.94 -13.49 4.02
N GLN A 128 -3.27 -12.34 3.43
CA GLN A 128 -4.59 -12.09 2.85
C GLN A 128 -4.87 -13.03 1.67
N PHE A 129 -3.90 -13.21 0.77
CA PHE A 129 -3.99 -14.12 -0.37
C PHE A 129 -4.25 -15.56 0.08
N THR A 130 -3.42 -16.08 0.98
CA THR A 130 -3.52 -17.44 1.52
C THR A 130 -4.84 -17.62 2.26
N THR A 131 -5.30 -16.60 2.99
CA THR A 131 -6.60 -16.66 3.68
C THR A 131 -7.75 -16.73 2.70
N GLN A 132 -7.73 -15.94 1.62
CA GLN A 132 -8.75 -15.98 0.58
C GLN A 132 -8.73 -17.31 -0.17
N ALA A 133 -7.54 -17.79 -0.54
CA ALA A 133 -7.35 -19.07 -1.21
C ALA A 133 -7.88 -20.22 -0.34
N ARG A 134 -7.49 -20.28 0.93
CA ARG A 134 -7.97 -21.30 1.88
C ARG A 134 -9.48 -21.20 2.08
N ARG A 135 -10.03 -19.99 2.22
CA ARG A 135 -11.49 -19.81 2.38
C ARG A 135 -12.23 -20.31 1.15
N HIS A 136 -11.71 -20.04 -0.04
CA HIS A 136 -12.28 -20.55 -1.29
C HIS A 136 -12.20 -22.07 -1.37
N GLU A 137 -11.06 -22.67 -1.02
CA GLU A 137 -10.90 -24.12 -0.93
C GLU A 137 -11.91 -24.78 0.03
N ILE A 138 -12.17 -24.16 1.18
CA ILE A 138 -13.15 -24.66 2.18
C ILE A 138 -14.60 -24.47 1.71
N ALA A 139 -14.88 -23.46 0.88
CA ALA A 139 -16.22 -23.14 0.42
C ALA A 139 -16.68 -23.96 -0.80
N GLN A 140 -15.84 -24.84 -1.33
CA GLN A 140 -16.08 -25.68 -2.52
C GLN A 140 -16.50 -27.11 -2.13
#